data_AF-A0A6G9CM65-F1
#
_entry.id   AF-A0A6G9CM65-F1
#
_cell.length_a   1.000
_cell.length_b   1.000
_cell.length_c   1.000
_cell.angle_alpha   90.00
_cell.angle_beta   90.00
_cell.angle_gamma   90.00
#
_symmetry.space_group_name_H-M   'P 1'
#
loop_
_entity.id
_entity.type
_entity.pdbx_description
1 polymer ?
#
loop_
_entity_poly.entity_id
_entity_poly.type
_entity_poly.pdbx_seq_one_letter_code
_entity_poly.pdbx_strand_id
1 'polypeptide(L)'
;MASRSRREKAVGLAKFAWDRDISSAELLEMPDDRLRKLARAAGANPPSTRETWTIAAGLLDEKAVWAAANPDRPEARREHPDEKIMWVKKPIEPWL
;
A
#
# COMPACT_ATOMS: atom_id res chain seq x y z
N MET A 1 -3.14 -4.47 24.08
CA MET A 1 -2.44 -3.21 23.67
C MET A 1 -1.65 -3.38 22.36
N ALA A 2 -0.86 -4.44 22.17
CA ALA A 2 -0.07 -4.63 20.94
C ALA A 2 -0.89 -4.74 19.63
N SER A 3 -2.04 -5.42 19.66
CA SER A 3 -2.84 -5.67 18.45
C SER A 3 -3.53 -4.41 17.87
N ARG A 4 -3.96 -3.48 18.74
CA ARG A 4 -4.59 -2.22 18.32
C ARG A 4 -3.58 -1.31 17.61
N SER A 5 -2.39 -1.15 18.20
CA SER A 5 -1.29 -0.38 17.59
C SER A 5 -0.85 -0.97 16.24
N ARG A 6 -0.86 -2.30 16.09
CA ARG A 6 -0.57 -2.96 14.81
C ARG A 6 -1.61 -2.63 13.74
N ARG A 7 -2.91 -2.69 14.08
CA ARG A 7 -4.01 -2.37 13.14
C ARG A 7 -3.95 -0.91 12.70
N GLU A 8 -3.78 0.04 13.62
CA GLU A 8 -3.65 1.46 13.30
C GLU A 8 -2.48 1.73 12.33
N LYS A 9 -1.33 1.10 12.60
CA LYS A 9 -0.18 1.18 11.69
C LYS A 9 -0.50 0.60 10.31
N ALA A 10 -1.14 -0.57 10.25
CA ALA A 10 -1.53 -1.18 8.98
C ALA A 10 -2.50 -0.30 8.18
N VAL A 11 -3.43 0.40 8.84
CA VAL A 11 -4.33 1.36 8.20
C VAL A 11 -3.56 2.52 7.58
N GLY A 12 -2.59 3.10 8.30
CA GLY A 12 -1.75 4.18 7.77
C GLY A 12 -0.94 3.74 6.54
N LEU A 13 -0.36 2.54 6.59
CA LEU A 13 0.37 1.95 5.47
C LEU A 13 -0.54 1.67 4.27
N ALA A 14 -1.72 1.09 4.51
CA ALA A 14 -2.69 0.80 3.46
C ALA A 14 -3.20 2.09 2.79
N LYS A 15 -3.45 3.16 3.56
CA LYS A 15 -3.84 4.46 3.01
C LYS A 15 -2.72 5.02 2.11
N PHE A 16 -1.49 5.05 2.59
CA PHE A 16 -0.36 5.58 1.80
C PHE A 16 -0.14 4.81 0.49
N ALA A 17 -0.28 3.48 0.54
CA ALA A 17 -0.21 2.62 -0.63
C ALA A 17 -1.42 2.84 -1.57
N TRP A 18 -2.61 3.01 -1.00
CA TRP A 18 -3.83 3.29 -1.73
C TRP A 18 -3.69 4.56 -2.57
N ASP A 19 -3.24 5.66 -1.96
CA ASP A 19 -3.12 6.95 -2.64
C ASP A 19 -2.20 6.87 -3.86
N ARG A 20 -1.23 5.95 -3.85
CA ARG A 20 -0.22 5.74 -4.90
C ARG A 20 -0.55 4.63 -5.88
N ASP A 21 -1.79 4.19 -5.90
CA ASP A 21 -2.26 3.10 -6.77
C ASP A 21 -1.44 1.80 -6.62
N ILE A 22 -0.89 1.54 -5.44
CA ILE A 22 -0.18 0.29 -5.16
C ILE A 22 -1.23 -0.76 -4.77
N SER A 23 -1.24 -1.88 -5.48
CA SER A 23 -2.09 -3.02 -5.17
C SER A 23 -1.56 -3.84 -3.99
N SER A 24 -2.43 -4.67 -3.41
CA SER A 24 -2.06 -5.64 -2.37
C SER A 24 -0.95 -6.58 -2.83
N ALA A 25 -1.04 -7.10 -4.07
CA ALA A 25 -0.03 -7.96 -4.68
C ALA A 25 1.31 -7.25 -4.82
N GLU A 26 1.33 -6.06 -5.43
CA GLU A 26 2.56 -5.28 -5.59
C GLU A 26 3.20 -4.96 -4.24
N LEU A 27 2.40 -4.60 -3.22
CA LEU A 27 2.89 -4.34 -1.87
C LEU A 27 3.56 -5.59 -1.26
N LEU A 28 2.98 -6.77 -1.45
CA LEU A 28 3.53 -8.02 -0.90
C LEU A 28 4.75 -8.53 -1.68
N GLU A 29 4.88 -8.18 -2.96
CA GLU A 29 6.06 -8.49 -3.76
C GLU A 29 7.23 -7.55 -3.51
N MET A 30 7.01 -6.41 -2.84
CA MET A 30 8.10 -5.48 -2.52
C MET A 30 9.19 -6.13 -1.65
N PRO A 31 10.47 -5.90 -2.00
CA PRO A 31 11.59 -6.23 -1.13
C PRO A 31 11.52 -5.49 0.21
N ASP A 32 12.09 -6.09 1.26
CA ASP A 32 12.01 -5.54 2.62
C ASP A 32 12.64 -4.15 2.76
N ASP A 33 13.69 -3.81 2.01
CA ASP A 33 14.27 -2.46 2.02
C ASP A 33 13.28 -1.42 1.45
N ARG A 34 12.51 -1.80 0.42
CA ARG A 34 11.47 -0.98 -0.18
C ARG A 34 10.31 -0.79 0.79
N LEU A 35 9.85 -1.86 1.44
CA LEU A 35 8.83 -1.80 2.48
C LEU A 35 9.23 -0.86 3.62
N ARG A 36 10.49 -0.92 4.08
CA ARG A 36 11.00 0.00 5.11
C ARG A 36 11.07 1.45 4.64
N LYS A 37 11.34 1.71 3.36
CA LYS A 37 11.29 3.07 2.79
C LYS A 37 9.85 3.57 2.70
N LEU A 38 8.93 2.71 2.28
CA LEU A 38 7.49 3.03 2.16
C LEU A 38 6.91 3.38 3.51
N ALA A 39 7.18 2.60 4.55
CA ALA A 39 6.71 2.89 5.90
C ALA A 39 7.20 4.27 6.39
N ARG A 40 8.47 4.61 6.14
CA ARG A 40 9.01 5.93 6.52
C ARG A 40 8.34 7.07 5.76
N ALA A 41 8.11 6.90 4.45
CA ALA A 41 7.39 7.89 3.65
C ALA A 41 5.93 8.06 4.12
N ALA A 42 5.32 6.99 4.63
CA ALA A 42 4.01 7.02 5.27
C ALA A 42 4.03 7.60 6.71
N GLY A 43 5.17 8.09 7.20
CA GLY A 43 5.30 8.62 8.57
C GLY A 43 5.28 7.54 9.67
N ALA A 44 5.41 6.27 9.30
CA ALA A 44 5.37 5.13 10.23
C ALA A 44 6.78 4.55 10.50
N ASN A 45 7.01 4.11 11.73
CA ASN A 45 8.19 3.28 12.03
C ASN A 45 8.02 1.91 11.33
N PRO A 46 8.97 1.48 10.47
CA PRO A 46 8.84 0.26 9.69
C PRO A 46 8.43 -0.95 10.54
N PRO A 47 7.41 -1.71 10.12
CA PRO A 47 7.11 -2.99 10.75
C PRO A 47 8.33 -3.90 10.71
N SER A 48 8.63 -4.53 11.84
CA SER A 48 9.68 -5.53 11.95
C SER A 48 9.27 -6.89 11.37
N THR A 49 7.98 -7.09 11.07
CA THR A 49 7.42 -8.36 10.57
C THR A 49 6.54 -8.16 9.34
N ARG A 50 6.45 -9.21 8.52
CA ARG A 50 5.55 -9.32 7.37
C ARG A 50 4.06 -9.28 7.75
N GLU A 51 3.70 -9.70 8.97
CA GLU A 51 2.30 -9.75 9.45
C GLU A 51 1.57 -8.40 9.29
N THR A 52 2.22 -7.28 9.63
CA THR A 52 1.59 -5.95 9.49
C THR A 52 1.37 -5.58 8.03
N TRP A 53 2.29 -5.98 7.15
CA TRP A 53 2.18 -5.78 5.71
C TRP A 53 1.05 -6.63 5.10
N THR A 54 0.86 -7.86 5.57
CA THR A 54 -0.28 -8.70 5.19
C THR A 54 -1.61 -8.09 5.60
N ILE A 55 -1.71 -7.50 6.80
CA ILE A 55 -2.93 -6.79 7.22
C ILE A 55 -3.17 -5.57 6.33
N ALA A 56 -2.12 -4.80 6.00
CA ALA A 56 -2.24 -3.65 5.10
C ALA A 56 -2.68 -4.06 3.69
N ALA A 57 -2.18 -5.20 3.17
CA ALA A 57 -2.61 -5.76 1.90
C ALA A 57 -4.09 -6.15 1.90
N GLY A 58 -4.59 -6.81 2.96
CA GLY A 58 -6.02 -7.11 3.08
C GLY A 58 -6.90 -5.85 3.11
N LEU A 59 -6.46 -4.80 3.79
CA LEU A 59 -7.16 -3.50 3.79
C LEU A 59 -7.18 -2.84 2.40
N LEU A 60 -6.12 -3.03 1.59
CA LEU A 60 -6.10 -2.56 0.20
C LEU A 60 -7.12 -3.28 -0.66
N ASP A 61 -7.26 -4.59 -0.50
CA ASP A 61 -8.27 -5.38 -1.23
C ASP A 61 -9.68 -4.96 -0.84
N GLU A 62 -9.96 -4.85 0.46
CA GLU A 62 -11.24 -4.35 0.97
C GLU A 62 -11.55 -2.95 0.41
N LYS A 63 -10.55 -2.06 0.39
CA LYS A 63 -10.70 -0.70 -0.15
C LYS A 63 -10.93 -0.70 -1.66
N ALA A 64 -10.27 -1.58 -2.41
CA ALA A 64 -10.43 -1.70 -3.86
C ALA A 64 -11.85 -2.19 -4.21
N VAL A 65 -12.35 -3.21 -3.52
CA VAL A 65 -13.72 -3.69 -3.68
C VAL A 65 -14.72 -2.58 -3.34
N TRP A 66 -14.51 -1.89 -2.22
CA TRP A 66 -15.37 -0.77 -1.83
C TRP A 66 -15.36 0.36 -2.86
N ALA A 67 -14.18 0.74 -3.38
CA ALA A 67 -14.03 1.82 -4.35
C ALA A 67 -14.70 1.48 -5.69
N ALA A 68 -14.58 0.22 -6.14
CA ALA A 68 -15.27 -0.25 -7.35
C ALA A 68 -16.80 -0.18 -7.20
N ALA A 69 -17.32 -0.44 -5.99
CA ALA A 69 -18.75 -0.31 -5.69
C ALA A 69 -19.19 1.15 -5.43
N ASN A 70 -18.25 2.09 -5.27
CA ASN A 70 -18.52 3.48 -4.91
C ASN A 70 -17.68 4.47 -5.75
N PRO A 71 -17.75 4.45 -7.09
CA PRO A 71 -16.84 5.21 -7.96
C PRO A 71 -16.97 6.74 -7.81
N ASP A 72 -18.14 7.24 -7.43
CA ASP A 72 -18.41 8.67 -7.29
C ASP A 72 -17.92 9.24 -5.95
N ARG A 73 -17.48 8.38 -5.01
CA ARG A 73 -16.99 8.83 -3.71
C ARG A 73 -15.58 9.41 -3.87
N PRO A 74 -15.29 10.62 -3.33
CA PRO A 74 -13.94 11.17 -3.34
C PRO A 74 -12.90 10.23 -2.75
N GLU A 75 -13.26 9.46 -1.73
CA GLU A 75 -12.37 8.50 -1.06
C GLU A 75 -12.06 7.27 -1.92
N ALA A 76 -12.77 7.06 -3.04
CA ALA A 76 -12.46 6.03 -4.03
C ALA A 76 -11.36 6.47 -5.01
N ARG A 77 -10.96 7.75 -4.99
CA ARG A 77 -9.88 8.26 -5.82
C ARG A 77 -8.52 7.87 -5.27
N ARG A 78 -7.55 7.79 -6.17
CA ARG A 78 -6.12 7.66 -5.90
C ARG A 78 -5.54 9.08 -5.97
N GLU A 79 -5.01 9.61 -4.87
CA GLU A 79 -4.57 11.01 -4.83
C GLU A 79 -3.25 11.25 -5.56
N HIS A 80 -2.36 10.25 -5.59
CA HIS A 80 -0.99 10.36 -6.10
C HIS A 80 -0.58 9.13 -6.97
N PRO A 81 -1.40 8.71 -7.94
CA PRO A 81 -1.14 7.48 -8.70
C PRO A 81 0.14 7.54 -9.53
N ASP A 82 0.57 8.74 -9.93
CA ASP A 82 1.81 9.00 -10.65
C ASP A 82 3.06 8.63 -9.82
N GLU A 83 2.96 8.70 -8.50
CA GLU A 83 4.05 8.33 -7.59
C GLU A 83 4.30 6.81 -7.53
N LYS A 84 3.42 5.98 -8.08
CA LYS A 84 3.54 4.52 -8.08
C LYS A 84 4.91 4.05 -8.56
N ILE A 85 5.45 4.69 -9.60
CA ILE A 85 6.71 4.31 -10.24
C ILE A 85 7.92 4.40 -9.29
N MET A 86 7.84 5.20 -8.22
CA MET A 86 8.90 5.28 -7.21
C MET A 86 8.98 4.02 -6.33
N TRP A 87 7.90 3.25 -6.30
CA TRP A 87 7.72 2.10 -5.42
C TRP A 87 7.70 0.78 -6.18
N VAL A 88 6.95 0.73 -7.28
CA VAL A 88 6.80 -0.44 -8.14
C VAL A 88 7.49 -0.14 -9.47
N LYS A 89 8.63 -0.79 -9.70
CA LYS A 89 9.24 -0.78 -11.04
C LYS A 89 8.45 -1.70 -11.94
N LYS A 90 7.87 -1.16 -13.01
CA LYS A 90 7.37 -2.00 -14.10
C LYS A 90 8.56 -2.72 -14.75
N PRO A 91 8.42 -4.02 -15.08
CA PRO A 91 9.39 -4.68 -15.96
C PRO A 91 9.52 -3.84 -17.23
N ILE A 92 10.74 -3.50 -17.62
CA ILE A 92 10.97 -2.87 -18.92
C ILE A 92 10.85 -4.01 -19.93
N GLU A 93 9.84 -3.97 -20.79
CA GLU A 93 9.78 -4.88 -21.93
C GLU A 93 11.01 -4.62 -22.81
N PRO A 94 11.80 -5.66 -23.13
CA PRO A 94 12.91 -5.49 -24.05
C PRO A 94 12.34 -5.10 -25.41
N TRP A 95 12.97 -4.11 -26.05
CA TRP A 95 12.66 -3.70 -27.42
C TRP A 95 12.77 -4.92 -28.34
N LEU A 96 11.63 -5.43 -28.83
CA LEU A 96 11.55 -6.50 -29.82
C LEU A 96 11.92 -5.97 -31.21
#